data_AF-T1P6R8-F1
#
_entry.id   AF-T1P6R8-F1
#
_cell.length_a   1.000
_cell.length_b   1.000
_cell.length_c   1.000
_cell.angle_alpha   90.00
_cell.angle_beta   90.00
_cell.angle_gamma   90.00
#
_symmetry.space_group_name_H-M   'P 1'
#
loop_
_entity.id
_entity.type
_entity.pdbx_description
1 polymer ?
#
loop_
_entity_poly.entity_id
_entity_poly.type
_entity_poly.pdbx_seq_one_letter_code
_entity_poly.pdbx_strand_id
1 'polypeptide(L)' 'KKRTSISKKRIRKNIWKRKGYSAALKAFSLAKSLSTGNSKSFFIQKISNQILK' A
#
# COMPACT_ATOMS: atom_id res chain seq x y z
N LYS A 1 0.23 30.29 24.74
CA LYS A 1 -0.25 29.27 23.76
C LYS A 1 -0.89 28.11 24.51
N LYS A 2 -2.07 27.58 24.12
CA LYS A 2 -2.73 26.43 24.80
C LYS A 2 -2.51 25.12 24.03
N ARG A 3 -2.60 23.98 24.74
CA ARG A 3 -2.52 22.64 24.14
C ARG A 3 -3.73 22.33 23.26
N THR A 4 -3.56 21.44 22.30
CA THR A 4 -4.67 21.00 21.44
C THR A 4 -5.60 20.05 22.18
N SER A 5 -6.90 20.14 21.91
CA SER A 5 -7.89 19.22 22.48
C SER A 5 -7.67 17.79 21.96
N ILE A 6 -8.12 16.81 22.74
CA ILE A 6 -7.96 15.38 22.40
C ILE A 6 -8.65 15.06 21.06
N SER A 7 -9.85 15.62 20.84
CA SER A 7 -10.59 15.45 19.58
C SER A 7 -9.78 15.97 18.37
N LYS A 8 -9.25 17.20 18.45
CA LYS A 8 -8.43 17.79 17.37
C LYS A 8 -7.15 16.97 17.11
N LYS A 9 -6.54 16.40 18.15
CA LYS A 9 -5.39 15.48 18.00
C LYS A 9 -5.79 14.19 17.25
N ARG A 10 -6.93 13.58 17.59
CA ARG A 10 -7.42 12.35 16.93
C ARG A 10 -7.74 12.59 15.45
N ILE A 11 -8.35 13.72 15.10
CA ILE A 11 -8.65 14.09 13.71
C ILE A 11 -7.37 14.13 12.85
N ARG A 12 -6.30 14.79 13.33
CA ARG A 12 -5.02 14.82 12.61
C ARG A 12 -4.42 13.43 12.41
N LYS A 13 -4.49 12.58 13.44
CA LYS A 13 -4.02 11.19 13.32
C LYS A 13 -4.85 10.38 12.32
N ASN A 14 -6.17 10.57 12.28
CA ASN A 14 -7.04 9.88 11.32
C ASN A 14 -6.76 10.30 9.87
N ILE A 15 -6.45 11.59 9.63
CA ILE A 15 -6.03 12.06 8.31
C ILE A 15 -4.77 11.33 7.85
N TRP A 16 -3.78 11.16 8.73
CA TRP A 16 -2.57 10.41 8.41
C TRP A 16 -2.86 8.92 8.14
N LYS A 17 -3.67 8.27 8.98
CA LYS A 17 -4.08 6.86 8.80
C LYS A 17 -4.86 6.61 7.51
N ARG A 18 -5.72 7.54 7.10
CA ARG A 18 -6.54 7.41 5.88
C ARG A 18 -5.70 7.28 4.61
N LYS A 19 -4.53 7.92 4.57
CA LYS A 19 -3.59 7.81 3.43
C LYS A 19 -3.11 6.37 3.23
N GLY A 20 -2.86 5.64 4.31
CA GLY A 20 -2.45 4.24 4.27
C GLY A 20 -3.52 3.33 3.66
N TYR A 21 -4.79 3.56 4.01
CA TYR A 21 -5.90 2.81 3.44
C TYR A 21 -5.98 2.96 1.91
N SER A 22 -5.84 4.18 1.39
CA SER A 22 -5.83 4.42 -0.06
C SER A 22 -4.65 3.76 -0.77
N ALA A 23 -3.47 3.72 -0.14
CA ALA A 23 -2.32 3.01 -0.67
C ALA A 23 -2.56 1.49 -0.71
N ALA A 24 -3.13 0.92 0.36
CA ALA A 24 -3.45 -0.50 0.45
C ALA A 24 -4.44 -0.94 -0.65
N LEU A 25 -5.47 -0.15 -0.92
CA LEU A 25 -6.43 -0.45 -2.00
C LEU A 25 -5.76 -0.48 -3.37
N LYS A 26 -4.90 0.51 -3.66
CA LYS A 26 -4.14 0.54 -4.93
C LYS A 26 -3.18 -0.65 -5.05
N ALA A 27 -2.47 -0.97 -3.97
CA ALA A 27 -1.56 -2.12 -3.92
C ALA A 27 -2.28 -3.45 -4.14
N PHE A 28 -3.47 -3.63 -3.53
CA PHE A 28 -4.27 -4.84 -3.70
C PHE A 28 -4.77 -5.02 -5.13
N SER A 29 -5.31 -3.97 -5.74
CA SER A 29 -5.73 -3.98 -7.15
C SER A 29 -4.56 -4.32 -8.08
N LEU A 30 -3.39 -3.71 -7.82
CA LEU A 30 -2.17 -3.99 -8.57
C LEU A 30 -1.74 -5.46 -8.44
N ALA A 31 -1.68 -5.99 -7.21
CA ALA A 31 -1.30 -7.38 -6.97
C ALA A 31 -2.21 -8.37 -7.71
N LYS A 32 -3.53 -8.13 -7.74
CA LYS A 32 -4.47 -8.95 -8.52
C LYS A 32 -4.16 -8.89 -10.02
N SER A 33 -3.95 -7.70 -10.57
CA SER A 33 -3.58 -7.54 -11.98
C SER A 33 -2.31 -8.33 -12.34
N LEU A 34 -1.26 -8.18 -11.51
CA LEU A 34 0.03 -8.85 -11.72
C LEU A 34 -0.07 -10.38 -11.55
N SER A 35 -0.91 -10.87 -10.63
CA SER A 35 -1.08 -12.31 -10.39
C SER A 35 -1.61 -13.08 -11.60
N THR A 36 -2.31 -12.41 -12.52
CA THR A 36 -2.84 -13.05 -13.74
C THR A 36 -1.79 -13.25 -14.83
N GLY A 37 -0.64 -12.58 -14.77
CA GLY A 37 0.41 -12.68 -15.79
C GLY A 37 0.05 -12.14 -17.19
N ASN A 38 -1.17 -11.63 -17.39
CA ASN A 38 -1.67 -11.15 -18.68
C ASN A 38 -1.30 -9.68 -18.95
N SER A 39 -0.84 -8.96 -17.94
CA SER A 39 -0.52 -7.53 -18.02
C SER A 39 0.85 -7.32 -18.71
N LYS A 40 0.84 -6.84 -19.96
CA LYS A 40 2.06 -6.58 -20.75
C LYS A 40 2.77 -5.25 -20.42
N SER A 41 2.08 -4.32 -19.77
CA SER A 41 2.60 -2.99 -19.45
C SER A 41 3.40 -2.93 -18.15
N PHE A 42 3.26 -3.92 -17.27
CA PHE A 42 3.98 -4.00 -16.01
C PHE A 42 4.97 -5.17 -16.04
N PHE A 43 6.26 -4.85 -15.98
CA PHE A 43 7.33 -5.84 -15.89
C PHE A 43 7.74 -6.04 -14.42
N ILE A 44 7.78 -7.29 -13.96
CA ILE A 44 8.36 -7.66 -12.68
C ILE A 44 9.55 -8.58 -12.95
N GLN A 45 10.71 -8.27 -12.37
CA GLN A 45 11.85 -9.17 -12.42
C GLN A 45 11.55 -10.41 -11.57
N LYS A 46 11.35 -11.56 -12.22
CA LYS A 46 11.20 -12.85 -11.53
C LYS A 46 12.58 -13.32 -11.10
N ILE A 47 12.90 -13.18 -9.81
CA ILE A 47 14.07 -13.85 -9.24
C ILE A 47 13.71 -15.33 -9.18
N SER A 48 14.28 -16.14 -10.07
CA SER A 48 14.25 -17.58 -9.88
C SER A 48 15.08 -17.89 -8.65
N ASN A 49 14.44 -18.20 -7.53
CA ASN A 49 15.07 -19.05 -6.52
C ASN A 49 15.23 -20.42 -7.17
N GLN A 50 16.27 -20.56 -8.00
CA GLN A 50 16.80 -21.89 -8.27
C GLN A 50 17.23 -22.39 -6.90
N ILE A 51 16.38 -23.21 -6.29
CA ILE A 51 16.75 -24.03 -5.14
C ILE A 51 18.04 -24.71 -5.59
N LEU A 52 19.17 -24.30 -5.00
CA LEU A 52 20.43 -25.01 -5.12
C LEU A 52 20.16 -26.39 -4.54
N LYS A 53 19.87 -27.33 -5.44
CA LYS A 53 19.89 -28.76 -5.13
C LYS A 53 21.30 -29.16 -4.77
#